data_AF-A0A954HDS1-F1
#
_entry.id   AF-A0A954HDS1-F1
#
_cell.length_a   1.000
_cell.length_b   1.000
_cell.length_c   1.000
_cell.angle_alpha   90.00
_cell.angle_beta   90.00
_cell.angle_gamma   90.00
#
_symmetry.space_group_name_H-M   'P 1'
#
loop_
_entity.id
_entity.type
_entity.pdbx_description
1 polymer ?
#
loop_
_entity_poly.entity_id
_entity_poly.type
_entity_poly.pdbx_seq_one_letter_code
_entity_poly.pdbx_strand_id
1 'polypeptide(L)'
;MRFSIIAAITCVCMLVFLACAPAIEQGRGEARLAQAYLEARRINDSGDATDRLDPWGQPYRVVTHDGNIIRVVSSGPNMVSPASGFDSDDIYSDMELPPHKLISAGKNRQWMFASSVSGGLWILLASVCYLWTRKAEGTEKKSQRTIDP
;
A
#
# COMPACT_ATOMS: atom_id res chain seq x y z
N MET A 1 -7.56 36.80 1.05
CA MET A 1 -7.23 36.20 -0.27
C MET A 1 -6.11 35.17 -0.23
N ARG A 2 -4.96 35.43 0.44
CA ARG A 2 -3.82 34.49 0.50
C ARG A 2 -4.16 33.12 1.11
N PHE A 3 -4.93 33.11 2.20
CA PHE A 3 -5.40 31.87 2.83
C PHE A 3 -6.24 30.99 1.90
N SER A 4 -7.12 31.60 1.09
CA SER A 4 -7.99 30.89 0.15
C SER A 4 -7.19 30.18 -0.95
N ILE A 5 -6.11 30.81 -1.43
CA ILE A 5 -5.24 30.22 -2.46
C ILE A 5 -4.44 29.04 -1.89
N ILE A 6 -3.88 29.19 -0.69
CA ILE A 6 -3.17 28.10 -0.02
C ILE A 6 -4.10 26.91 0.26
N ALA A 7 -5.33 27.19 0.70
CA ALA A 7 -6.35 26.16 0.91
C ALA A 7 -6.66 25.42 -0.40
N ALA A 8 -6.85 26.14 -1.51
CA ALA A 8 -7.09 25.54 -2.82
C ALA A 8 -5.93 24.65 -3.29
N ILE A 9 -4.68 25.13 -3.17
CA ILE A 9 -3.48 24.34 -3.48
C ILE A 9 -3.45 23.06 -2.63
N THR A 10 -3.73 23.19 -1.33
CA THR A 10 -3.74 22.05 -0.41
C THR A 10 -4.80 21.02 -0.79
N CYS A 11 -6.01 21.45 -1.13
CA CYS A 11 -7.07 20.56 -1.61
C CYS A 11 -6.64 19.80 -2.88
N VAL A 12 -6.06 20.51 -3.86
CA VAL A 12 -5.59 19.87 -5.10
C VAL A 12 -4.48 18.85 -4.82
N CYS A 13 -3.48 19.21 -4.01
CA CYS A 13 -2.40 18.29 -3.64
C CYS A 13 -2.91 17.08 -2.84
N MET A 14 -3.93 17.25 -1.99
CA MET A 14 -4.58 16.15 -1.29
C MET A 14 -5.29 15.21 -2.26
N LEU A 15 -5.98 15.72 -3.27
CA LEU A 15 -6.60 14.89 -4.30
C LEU A 15 -5.56 14.10 -5.11
N VAL A 16 -4.43 14.73 -5.46
CA VAL A 16 -3.31 14.05 -6.12
C VAL A 16 -2.73 12.96 -5.23
N PHE A 17 -2.56 13.23 -3.93
CA PHE A 17 -2.10 12.24 -2.97
C PHE A 17 -3.03 11.02 -2.91
N LEU A 18 -4.34 11.26 -2.78
CA LEU A 18 -5.35 10.20 -2.73
C LEU A 18 -5.42 9.39 -4.03
N ALA A 19 -5.22 10.04 -5.18
CA ALA A 19 -5.16 9.35 -6.48
C ALA A 19 -3.93 8.44 -6.63
N CYS A 20 -2.83 8.76 -5.94
CA CYS A 20 -1.60 7.96 -5.93
C CYS A 20 -1.51 6.99 -4.75
N ALA A 21 -2.40 7.09 -3.77
CA ALA A 21 -2.40 6.24 -2.59
C ALA A 21 -2.74 4.78 -2.96
N PRO A 22 -2.20 3.78 -2.23
CA PRO A 22 -2.50 2.38 -2.49
C PRO A 22 -4.00 2.09 -2.30
N ALA A 23 -4.55 1.24 -3.16
CA ALA A 23 -5.96 0.87 -3.10
C ALA A 23 -6.29 0.09 -1.81
N ILE A 24 -7.37 0.49 -1.12
CA ILE A 24 -7.81 -0.10 0.15
C ILE A 24 -8.11 -1.60 0.01
N GLU A 25 -8.66 -2.04 -1.13
CA GLU A 25 -8.97 -3.45 -1.38
C GLU A 25 -7.73 -4.36 -1.33
N GLN A 26 -6.55 -3.84 -1.66
CA GLN A 26 -5.29 -4.59 -1.51
C GLN A 26 -4.99 -4.91 -0.03
N GLY A 27 -5.54 -4.15 0.92
CA GLY A 27 -5.41 -4.40 2.36
C GLY A 27 -6.09 -5.69 2.79
N ARG A 28 -7.30 -5.95 2.27
CA ARG A 28 -8.05 -7.17 2.58
C ARG A 28 -7.36 -8.41 2.05
N GLY A 29 -6.85 -8.33 0.82
CA GLY A 29 -6.06 -9.41 0.21
C GLY A 29 -4.80 -9.72 1.01
N GLU A 30 -4.04 -8.68 1.39
CA GLU A 30 -2.84 -8.83 2.22
C GLU A 30 -3.14 -9.49 3.57
N ALA A 31 -4.21 -9.06 4.25
CA ALA A 31 -4.61 -9.63 5.53
C ALA A 31 -4.97 -11.12 5.41
N ARG A 32 -5.71 -11.51 4.36
CA ARG A 32 -6.03 -12.92 4.10
C ARG A 32 -4.77 -13.74 3.80
N LEU A 33 -3.86 -13.24 2.98
CA LEU A 33 -2.58 -13.91 2.69
C LEU A 33 -1.74 -14.08 3.97
N ALA A 34 -1.69 -13.06 4.84
CA ALA A 34 -1.01 -13.13 6.12
C ALA A 34 -1.64 -14.17 7.05
N GLN A 35 -2.97 -14.15 7.18
CA GLN A 35 -3.71 -15.11 7.98
C GLN A 35 -3.47 -16.54 7.49
N ALA A 36 -3.59 -16.78 6.17
CA ALA A 36 -3.39 -18.10 5.59
C ALA A 36 -1.99 -18.66 5.86
N TYR A 37 -0.96 -17.82 5.71
CA TYR A 37 0.43 -18.19 5.97
C TYR A 37 0.70 -18.50 7.45
N LEU A 38 0.23 -17.63 8.35
CA LEU A 38 0.42 -17.83 9.79
C LEU A 38 -0.29 -19.09 10.29
N GLU A 39 -1.47 -19.36 9.76
CA GLU A 39 -2.24 -20.54 10.10
C GLU A 39 -1.59 -21.82 9.54
N ALA A 40 -1.11 -21.80 8.29
CA ALA A 40 -0.35 -22.92 7.72
C ALA A 40 0.89 -23.25 8.58
N ARG A 41 1.62 -22.22 9.04
CA ARG A 41 2.76 -22.40 9.95
C ARG A 41 2.34 -22.97 11.30
N ARG A 42 1.24 -22.47 11.88
CA ARG A 42 0.69 -22.98 13.14
C ARG A 42 0.29 -24.46 13.02
N ILE A 43 -0.36 -24.85 11.92
CA ILE A 43 -0.73 -26.24 11.66
C ILE A 43 0.53 -27.10 11.53
N ASN A 44 1.55 -26.61 10.81
CA ASN A 44 2.82 -27.32 10.66
C ASN A 44 3.52 -27.56 12.01
N ASP A 45 3.51 -26.56 12.90
CA ASP A 45 4.16 -26.64 14.22
C ASP A 45 3.36 -27.48 15.24
N SER A 46 2.02 -27.46 15.16
CA SER A 46 1.14 -28.16 16.11
C SER A 46 0.73 -29.56 15.66
N GLY A 47 0.80 -29.84 14.36
CA GLY A 47 0.29 -31.05 13.73
C GLY A 47 -1.24 -31.18 13.67
N ASP A 48 -1.97 -30.16 14.11
CA ASP A 48 -3.43 -30.15 14.15
C ASP A 48 -3.99 -29.33 12.97
N ALA A 49 -4.40 -30.05 11.92
CA ALA A 49 -5.06 -29.49 10.75
C ALA A 49 -6.58 -29.70 10.76
N THR A 50 -7.12 -30.41 11.75
CA THR A 50 -8.50 -30.92 11.69
C THR A 50 -9.49 -29.75 11.71
N ASP A 51 -10.41 -29.75 10.73
CA ASP A 51 -11.47 -28.75 10.54
C ASP A 51 -11.01 -27.30 10.33
N ARG A 52 -9.72 -27.07 10.08
CA ARG A 52 -9.23 -25.72 9.77
C ARG A 52 -9.39 -25.41 8.29
N LEU A 53 -10.09 -24.32 8.02
CA LEU A 53 -10.26 -23.76 6.69
C LEU A 53 -9.40 -22.52 6.53
N ASP A 54 -8.87 -22.34 5.33
CA ASP A 54 -8.16 -21.13 4.96
C ASP A 54 -9.15 -19.94 4.79
N PRO A 55 -8.65 -18.70 4.60
CA PRO A 55 -9.50 -17.52 4.45
C PRO A 55 -10.42 -17.51 3.23
N TRP A 56 -10.26 -18.47 2.31
CA TRP A 56 -11.11 -18.68 1.13
C TRP A 56 -12.02 -19.90 1.29
N GLY A 57 -12.03 -20.52 2.48
CA GLY A 57 -12.91 -21.63 2.82
C GLY A 57 -12.43 -23.00 2.34
N GLN A 58 -11.17 -23.11 1.90
CA GLN A 58 -10.58 -24.38 1.47
C GLN A 58 -9.87 -25.07 2.63
N PRO A 59 -9.92 -26.41 2.71
CA PRO A 59 -9.14 -27.15 3.71
C PRO A 59 -7.65 -27.03 3.42
N TYR A 60 -6.84 -26.94 4.47
CA TYR A 60 -5.39 -27.00 4.34
C TYR A 60 -4.94 -28.39 3.89
N ARG A 61 -4.07 -28.46 2.88
CA ARG A 61 -3.44 -29.70 2.44
C ARG A 61 -2.17 -29.93 3.26
N VAL A 62 -2.13 -31.05 3.96
CA VAL A 62 -0.98 -31.47 4.75
C VAL A 62 -0.15 -32.44 3.94
N VAL A 63 1.11 -32.10 3.70
CA VAL A 63 2.09 -32.97 3.03
C VAL A 63 2.94 -33.62 4.11
N THR A 64 2.93 -34.95 4.14
CA THR A 64 3.68 -35.76 5.10
C THR A 64 4.75 -36.59 4.42
N HIS A 65 5.90 -36.74 5.09
CA HIS A 65 6.96 -37.69 4.71
C HIS A 65 7.33 -38.52 5.95
N ASP A 66 7.32 -39.84 5.82
CA ASP A 66 7.57 -40.78 6.93
C ASP A 66 6.72 -40.53 8.19
N GLY A 67 5.46 -40.13 8.00
CA GLY A 67 4.54 -39.81 9.10
C GLY A 67 4.77 -38.45 9.76
N ASN A 68 5.81 -37.70 9.36
CA ASN A 68 6.06 -36.33 9.81
C ASN A 68 5.46 -35.32 8.83
N ILE A 69 4.86 -34.26 9.35
CA ILE A 69 4.39 -33.14 8.53
C ILE A 69 5.62 -32.37 8.06
N ILE A 70 5.78 -32.28 6.74
CA ILE A 70 6.88 -31.53 6.13
C ILE A 70 6.42 -30.17 5.62
N ARG A 71 5.14 -30.04 5.24
CA ARG A 71 4.60 -28.80 4.69
C ARG A 71 3.08 -28.78 4.81
N VAL A 72 2.55 -27.59 5.11
CA VAL A 72 1.12 -27.31 5.06
C VAL A 72 0.87 -26.27 3.97
N VAL A 73 -0.18 -26.49 3.19
CA VAL A 73 -0.49 -25.72 1.98
C VAL A 73 -1.92 -25.18 2.06
N SER A 74 -2.10 -23.90 1.78
CA SER A 74 -3.40 -23.31 1.43
C SER A 74 -3.48 -23.12 -0.08
N SER A 75 -4.64 -23.40 -0.65
CA SER A 75 -4.92 -23.25 -2.08
C SER A 75 -5.01 -21.79 -2.54
N GLY A 76 -4.79 -20.83 -1.63
CA GLY A 76 -4.71 -19.43 -1.99
C GLY A 76 -6.01 -18.82 -2.55
N PRO A 77 -5.90 -17.62 -3.14
CA PRO A 77 -7.05 -16.89 -3.68
C PRO A 77 -7.78 -17.56 -4.83
N ASN A 78 -7.10 -18.36 -5.66
CA ASN A 78 -7.74 -19.06 -6.76
C ASN A 78 -8.54 -20.30 -6.30
N MET A 79 -8.35 -20.74 -5.05
CA MET A 79 -8.97 -21.93 -4.45
C MET A 79 -8.63 -23.25 -5.16
N VAL A 80 -7.57 -23.25 -5.98
CA VAL A 80 -7.19 -24.37 -6.85
C VAL A 80 -5.72 -24.68 -6.62
N SER A 81 -5.47 -25.81 -5.98
CA SER A 81 -4.10 -26.34 -5.86
C SER A 81 -4.00 -27.66 -6.62
N PRO A 82 -2.99 -27.85 -7.48
CA PRO A 82 -2.85 -29.08 -8.25
C PRO A 82 -2.55 -30.28 -7.33
N ALA A 83 -3.04 -31.47 -7.70
CA ALA A 83 -2.81 -32.70 -6.93
C ALA A 83 -1.32 -33.05 -6.78
N SER A 84 -0.51 -32.69 -7.79
CA SER A 84 0.94 -32.78 -7.75
C SER A 84 1.54 -31.42 -8.07
N GLY A 85 2.44 -30.95 -7.20
CA GLY A 85 3.06 -29.64 -7.34
C GLY A 85 2.26 -28.52 -6.66
N PHE A 86 2.52 -27.31 -7.15
CA PHE A 86 2.37 -26.07 -6.42
C PHE A 86 2.06 -24.97 -7.43
N ASP A 87 0.94 -24.27 -7.26
CA ASP A 87 0.65 -23.07 -8.06
C ASP A 87 1.39 -21.85 -7.46
N SER A 88 1.41 -20.78 -8.23
CA SER A 88 2.03 -19.50 -7.94
C SER A 88 1.37 -18.72 -6.80
N ASP A 89 0.11 -18.99 -6.48
CA ASP A 89 -0.67 -18.30 -5.44
C ASP A 89 -0.99 -19.18 -4.22
N ASP A 90 -0.67 -20.47 -4.28
CA ASP A 90 -0.65 -21.39 -3.16
C ASP A 90 0.31 -20.87 -2.05
N ILE A 91 -0.06 -21.07 -0.79
CA ILE A 91 0.67 -20.54 0.37
C ILE A 91 1.20 -21.70 1.21
N TYR A 92 2.51 -21.72 1.46
CA TYR A 92 3.19 -22.80 2.19
C TYR A 92 3.71 -22.36 3.56
N SER A 93 3.69 -23.28 4.51
CA SER A 93 4.20 -23.07 5.88
C SER A 93 5.69 -22.73 5.94
N ASP A 94 6.48 -23.20 4.97
CA ASP A 94 7.93 -23.07 4.89
C ASP A 94 8.40 -22.07 3.81
N MET A 95 7.51 -21.19 3.33
CA MET A 95 7.94 -20.08 2.46
C MET A 95 9.01 -19.23 3.16
N GLU A 96 10.17 -19.08 2.53
CA GLU A 96 11.26 -18.21 3.01
C GLU A 96 10.79 -16.75 3.13
N LEU A 97 10.00 -16.30 2.15
CA LEU A 97 9.40 -14.99 2.14
C LEU A 97 7.87 -15.08 2.28
N PRO A 98 7.27 -14.58 3.36
CA PRO A 98 5.83 -14.57 3.53
C PRO A 98 5.12 -13.78 2.41
N PRO A 99 4.00 -14.27 1.86
CA PRO A 99 3.35 -13.67 0.68
C PRO A 99 2.87 -12.24 0.92
N HIS A 100 2.44 -11.93 2.16
CA HIS A 100 1.99 -10.59 2.54
C HIS A 100 3.12 -9.54 2.52
N LYS A 101 4.39 -9.93 2.74
CA LYS A 101 5.51 -8.97 2.79
C LYS A 101 5.84 -8.37 1.42
N LEU A 102 5.61 -9.11 0.33
CA LEU A 102 5.79 -8.58 -1.03
C LEU A 102 4.81 -7.44 -1.30
N ILE A 103 3.56 -7.62 -0.88
CA ILE A 103 2.50 -6.62 -1.04
C ILE A 103 2.77 -5.41 -0.14
N SER A 104 3.18 -5.63 1.11
CA SER A 104 3.49 -4.56 2.05
C SER A 104 4.64 -3.67 1.55
N ALA A 105 5.69 -4.27 0.98
CA ALA A 105 6.82 -3.53 0.41
C ALA A 105 6.39 -2.66 -0.78
N GLY A 106 5.55 -3.21 -1.67
CA GLY A 106 4.96 -2.46 -2.78
C GLY A 106 4.13 -1.26 -2.32
N LYS A 107 3.31 -1.44 -1.28
CA LYS A 107 2.50 -0.36 -0.69
C LYS A 107 3.35 0.73 -0.06
N ASN A 108 4.41 0.38 0.66
CA ASN A 108 5.33 1.37 1.22
C ASN A 108 5.96 2.22 0.12
N ARG A 109 6.36 1.60 -1.00
CA ARG A 109 6.87 2.33 -2.16
C ARG A 109 5.81 3.26 -2.77
N GLN A 110 4.56 2.82 -2.87
CA GLN A 110 3.46 3.65 -3.36
C GLN A 110 3.18 4.83 -2.42
N TRP A 111 3.20 4.64 -1.10
CA TRP A 111 3.06 5.72 -0.13
C TRP A 111 4.19 6.75 -0.24
N MET A 112 5.44 6.29 -0.38
CA MET A 112 6.58 7.20 -0.61
C MET A 112 6.37 7.98 -1.90
N PHE A 113 6.00 7.31 -2.99
CA PHE A 113 5.74 7.97 -4.27
C PHE A 113 4.61 9.00 -4.20
N ALA A 114 3.45 8.63 -3.62
CA ALA A 114 2.31 9.52 -3.44
C ALA A 114 2.68 10.76 -2.63
N SER A 115 3.44 10.57 -1.55
CA SER A 115 3.93 11.65 -0.69
C SER A 115 4.91 12.57 -1.44
N SER A 116 5.85 12.00 -2.19
CA SER A 116 6.83 12.77 -2.97
C SER A 116 6.18 13.60 -4.07
N VAL A 117 5.24 13.01 -4.82
CA VAL A 117 4.54 13.71 -5.92
C VAL A 117 3.65 14.82 -5.37
N SER A 118 2.84 14.52 -4.36
CA SER A 118 1.93 15.51 -3.76
C SER A 118 2.70 16.64 -3.06
N GLY A 119 3.69 16.30 -2.23
CA GLY A 119 4.53 17.28 -1.53
C GLY A 119 5.35 18.13 -2.48
N GLY A 120 5.94 17.52 -3.52
CA GLY A 120 6.68 18.24 -4.56
C GLY A 120 5.79 19.23 -5.31
N LEU A 121 4.59 18.80 -5.71
CA LEU A 121 3.61 19.68 -6.36
C LEU A 121 3.18 20.83 -5.44
N TRP A 122 2.93 20.55 -4.16
CA TRP A 122 2.54 21.56 -3.19
C TRP A 122 3.63 22.63 -3.02
N ILE A 123 4.88 22.21 -2.83
CA ILE A 123 6.03 23.13 -2.68
C ILE A 123 6.17 23.99 -3.94
N LEU A 124 6.05 23.39 -5.13
CA LEU A 124 6.17 24.12 -6.39
C LEU A 124 5.06 25.17 -6.55
N LEU A 125 3.80 24.79 -6.34
CA LEU A 125 2.66 25.70 -6.46
C LEU A 125 2.69 26.81 -5.41
N ALA A 126 3.05 26.48 -4.16
CA ALA A 126 3.20 27.46 -3.09
C ALA A 126 4.33 28.45 -3.39
N SER A 127 5.47 27.97 -3.92
CA SER A 127 6.61 28.81 -4.28
C SER A 127 6.27 29.77 -5.42
N VAL A 128 5.60 29.29 -6.47
CA VAL A 128 5.14 30.13 -7.58
C VAL A 128 4.16 31.20 -7.07
N CYS A 129 3.18 30.80 -6.25
CA CYS A 129 2.22 31.74 -5.66
C CYS A 129 2.92 32.81 -4.81
N TYR A 130 3.88 32.41 -3.97
CA TYR A 130 4.66 33.32 -3.16
C TYR A 130 5.42 34.35 -4.00
N LEU A 131 6.14 33.90 -5.04
CA LEU A 131 6.87 34.79 -5.95
C LEU A 131 5.94 35.77 -6.67
N TRP A 132 4.76 35.32 -7.09
CA TRP A 132 3.75 36.17 -7.73
C TRP A 132 3.23 37.24 -6.78
N THR A 133 2.92 36.88 -5.53
CA THR A 133 2.45 37.86 -4.54
C THR A 133 3.51 38.91 -4.21
N ARG A 134 4.79 38.52 -4.11
CA ARG A 134 5.90 39.47 -3.91
C ARG A 134 6.08 40.43 -5.08
N LYS A 135 5.97 39.93 -6.31
CA LYS A 135 6.10 40.76 -7.52
C LYS A 135 4.98 41.81 -7.57
N ALA A 136 3.75 41.43 -7.22
CA ALA A 136 2.61 42.35 -7.18
C ALA A 136 2.86 43.51 -6.17
N GLU A 137 3.27 43.20 -4.94
CA GLU A 137 3.57 44.22 -3.91
C GLU A 137 4.70 45.19 -4.32
N GLY A 138 5.72 44.69 -5.02
CA GLY A 138 6.83 45.53 -5.50
C GLY A 138 6.41 46.51 -6.62
N THR A 139 5.39 46.15 -7.39
CA THR A 139 4.90 46.97 -8.51
C THR A 139 4.04 48.13 -7.98
N GLU A 140 3.23 47.86 -6.96
CA GLU A 140 2.36 48.84 -6.31
C GLU A 140 3.16 49.95 -5.61
N LYS A 141 4.21 49.59 -4.86
CA LYS A 141 5.11 50.57 -4.21
C LYS A 141 5.84 51.48 -5.19
N LYS A 142 6.18 50.98 -6.39
CA LYS A 142 6.84 51.77 -7.42
C LYS A 142 5.89 52.80 -8.04
N SER A 143 4.61 52.46 -8.19
CA SER A 143 3.58 53.35 -8.72
C SER A 143 3.24 54.51 -7.78
N GLN A 144 3.19 54.26 -6.45
CA GLN A 144 2.95 55.31 -5.45
C GLN A 144 4.09 56.33 -5.38
N ARG A 145 5.36 55.90 -5.53
CA ARG A 145 6.53 56.80 -5.51
C ARG A 145 6.62 57.77 -6.68
N THR A 146 5.91 57.50 -7.77
CA THR A 146 5.88 58.38 -8.95
C THR A 146 4.81 59.47 -8.88
N ILE A 147 3.91 59.43 -7.88
CA ILE A 147 2.78 60.36 -7.78
C ILE A 147 3.02 61.45 -6.72
N ASP A 148 3.93 61.24 -5.77
CA ASP A 148 4.34 62.27 -4.79
C ASP A 148 5.71 62.88 -5.18
N PRO A 149 5.75 64.08 -5.80
CA PRO A 149 6.96 64.88 -5.97
C PRO A 149 7.38 65.64 -4.70
#